data_AF-A0A7J6B624-F1
#
_entry.id   AF-A0A7J6B624-F1
#
_cell.length_a   1.000
_cell.length_b   1.000
_cell.length_c   1.000
_cell.angle_alpha   90.00
_cell.angle_beta   90.00
_cell.angle_gamma   90.00
#
_symmetry.space_group_name_H-M   'P 1'
#
loop_
_entity.id
_entity.type
_entity.pdbx_description
1 polymer ?
#
loop_
_entity_poly.entity_id
_entity_poly.type
_entity_poly.pdbx_seq_one_letter_code
_entity_poly.pdbx_strand_id
1 'polypeptide(L)'
;MDSVTGRREKKADCSGCSIQPEHQTSGQPMRLAKLGRWTTTRRFCEPVFESSTAPGQTENMTDTEKRACYSARQKENGEITWVDDAFDESYKEKEGVAPPLKIVWRNVALMTLLHIGAVYGLTLIPSAKASTLFWAWVCFIISAMGVTAGAHRLWSHRSYKAKLPLRIYLAFANSMAFQNDIYEWARDHRVHHKYSETHADPHNATRGFFFSHVGWLLVRKHPDVIEKGSKLDVSDLKADPVVMFQRRYYKSSVVVICFIIPTLVPWYFWGESLWVAYFIPGLLRYAMVLNATWLVNSAAHMWGMRPFDRNINPRENMFVAFSAVGEGFHNYHHTFPYDYATSEHGGFLNFTKVFIDLMCYIGLAQDCKKPSHDTIMARVKRTGDGSHKSG
;
A
#
# COMPACT_ATOMS: atom_id res chain seq x y z
N MET A 1 24.86 -42.85 -41.28
CA MET A 1 25.31 -42.82 -39.88
C MET A 1 24.69 -41.58 -39.27
N ASP A 2 23.45 -41.74 -38.83
CA ASP A 2 22.62 -40.70 -38.22
C ASP A 2 22.88 -40.62 -36.71
N SER A 3 22.88 -39.42 -36.15
CA SER A 3 22.11 -39.11 -34.94
C SER A 3 22.23 -37.63 -34.55
N VAL A 4 21.12 -36.91 -34.71
CA VAL A 4 20.84 -35.61 -34.11
C VAL A 4 19.93 -35.88 -32.91
N THR A 5 20.32 -35.49 -31.69
CA THR A 5 19.47 -35.58 -30.49
C THR A 5 18.98 -34.21 -30.07
N GLY A 6 17.76 -33.88 -30.52
CA GLY A 6 16.98 -32.74 -30.03
C GLY A 6 16.29 -33.07 -28.69
N ARG A 7 16.44 -32.19 -27.70
CA ARG A 7 15.81 -32.29 -26.39
C ARG A 7 14.41 -31.65 -26.47
N ARG A 8 13.35 -32.47 -26.36
CA ARG A 8 11.93 -32.04 -26.32
C ARG A 8 11.59 -31.35 -25.00
N GLU A 9 11.07 -30.12 -25.06
CA GLU A 9 10.33 -29.48 -23.97
C GLU A 9 8.98 -30.19 -23.77
N LYS A 10 8.65 -30.55 -22.52
CA LYS A 10 7.32 -31.05 -22.16
C LYS A 10 6.39 -29.84 -21.92
N LYS A 11 5.45 -29.60 -22.83
CA LYS A 11 4.25 -28.80 -22.54
C LYS A 11 3.36 -29.60 -21.57
N ALA A 12 2.89 -28.97 -20.51
CA ALA A 12 1.80 -29.50 -19.69
C ALA A 12 0.49 -29.36 -20.48
N ASP A 13 -0.17 -30.49 -20.73
CA ASP A 13 -1.42 -30.57 -21.47
C ASP A 13 -2.59 -30.48 -20.49
N CYS A 14 -3.40 -29.43 -20.59
CA CYS A 14 -4.65 -29.25 -19.83
C CYS A 14 -5.85 -29.71 -20.69
N SER A 15 -5.79 -30.92 -21.23
CA SER A 15 -6.89 -31.55 -21.95
C SER A 15 -7.76 -32.35 -20.98
N GLY A 16 -8.66 -31.69 -20.26
CA GLY A 16 -9.56 -32.36 -19.31
C GLY A 16 -10.83 -31.60 -18.93
N CYS A 17 -11.15 -30.49 -19.59
CA CYS A 17 -12.38 -29.74 -19.34
C CYS A 17 -13.26 -29.74 -20.59
N SER A 18 -13.93 -30.86 -20.85
CA SER A 18 -15.01 -30.95 -21.84
C SER A 18 -16.34 -30.88 -21.11
N ILE A 19 -17.07 -29.78 -21.30
CA ILE A 19 -18.48 -29.68 -20.94
C ILE A 19 -19.27 -29.66 -22.26
N GLN A 20 -20.15 -30.65 -22.44
CA GLN A 20 -21.09 -30.69 -23.56
C GLN A 20 -22.16 -29.59 -23.41
N PRO A 21 -22.62 -28.96 -24.51
CA PRO A 21 -23.68 -27.97 -24.45
C PRO A 21 -25.05 -28.68 -24.30
N GLU A 22 -25.73 -28.46 -23.17
CA GLU A 22 -27.14 -28.85 -23.03
C GLU A 22 -28.06 -27.96 -23.87
N HIS A 23 -29.06 -28.61 -24.45
CA HIS A 23 -30.00 -28.13 -25.44
C HIS A 23 -30.87 -26.95 -24.97
N GLN A 24 -31.03 -25.97 -25.87
CA GLN A 24 -32.18 -25.07 -25.90
C GLN A 24 -33.48 -25.86 -26.09
N THR A 25 -34.49 -25.61 -25.24
CA THR A 25 -35.90 -25.77 -25.61
C THR A 25 -36.73 -24.58 -25.13
N SER A 26 -37.68 -24.24 -26.00
CA SER A 26 -38.53 -23.05 -26.10
C SER A 26 -39.77 -23.05 -25.18
N GLY A 27 -40.34 -21.86 -24.91
CA GLY A 27 -41.80 -21.71 -24.70
C GLY A 27 -42.27 -20.74 -23.60
N GLN A 28 -42.79 -19.59 -24.03
CA GLN A 28 -43.55 -18.51 -23.34
C GLN A 28 -44.81 -18.92 -22.52
N PRO A 29 -45.63 -18.02 -21.89
CA PRO A 29 -45.50 -16.56 -21.61
C PRO A 29 -45.88 -16.08 -20.17
N MET A 30 -45.67 -14.78 -19.94
CA MET A 30 -46.10 -13.90 -18.84
C MET A 30 -47.54 -14.07 -18.30
N ARG A 31 -47.70 -13.93 -16.97
CA ARG A 31 -48.92 -13.39 -16.32
C ARG A 31 -48.59 -12.48 -15.14
N LEU A 32 -49.18 -11.29 -15.16
CA LEU A 32 -49.36 -10.34 -14.05
C LEU A 32 -50.40 -10.87 -13.06
N ALA A 33 -50.16 -10.72 -11.75
CA ALA A 33 -51.03 -9.96 -10.82
C ALA A 33 -50.74 -10.19 -9.32
N LYS A 34 -50.94 -9.08 -8.58
CA LYS A 34 -51.34 -8.90 -7.16
C LYS A 34 -50.28 -8.74 -6.06
N LEU A 35 -50.33 -7.51 -5.53
CA LEU A 35 -49.90 -7.04 -4.21
C LEU A 35 -50.34 -7.96 -3.06
N GLY A 36 -49.44 -8.20 -2.11
CA GLY A 36 -49.74 -8.83 -0.84
C GLY A 36 -48.60 -8.74 0.18
N ARG A 37 -48.72 -7.80 1.10
CA ARG A 37 -48.31 -7.81 2.53
C ARG A 37 -46.87 -8.24 2.89
N TRP A 38 -46.14 -7.28 3.45
CA TRP A 38 -44.88 -7.47 4.17
C TRP A 38 -45.10 -8.26 5.47
N THR A 39 -44.43 -9.40 5.59
CA THR A 39 -44.14 -10.04 6.87
C THR A 39 -42.70 -10.53 6.89
N THR A 40 -42.00 -10.13 7.95
CA THR A 40 -40.62 -10.42 8.30
C THR A 40 -40.45 -11.87 8.73
N THR A 41 -39.62 -12.64 8.01
CA THR A 41 -38.87 -13.79 8.54
C THR A 41 -37.84 -14.23 7.48
N ARG A 42 -36.61 -13.68 7.54
CA ARG A 42 -35.49 -14.28 6.81
C ARG A 42 -34.97 -15.46 7.63
N ARG A 43 -35.36 -16.68 7.25
CA ARG A 43 -34.55 -17.87 7.53
C ARG A 43 -33.24 -17.72 6.77
N PHE A 44 -32.12 -17.78 7.48
CA PHE A 44 -30.81 -17.98 6.87
C PHE A 44 -30.80 -19.37 6.24
N CYS A 45 -30.90 -19.46 4.92
CA CYS A 45 -30.42 -20.61 4.17
C CYS A 45 -28.90 -20.45 4.07
N GLU A 46 -28.16 -21.29 4.78
CA GLU A 46 -26.73 -21.49 4.56
C GLU A 46 -26.53 -22.02 3.12
N PRO A 47 -25.64 -21.44 2.31
CA PRO A 47 -25.22 -22.09 1.08
C PRO A 47 -24.26 -23.23 1.45
N VAL A 48 -24.74 -24.46 1.30
CA VAL A 48 -23.89 -25.65 1.22
C VAL A 48 -23.06 -25.51 -0.05
N PHE A 49 -21.79 -25.13 0.10
CA PHE A 49 -20.81 -25.23 -0.98
C PHE A 49 -20.41 -26.70 -1.13
N GLU A 50 -21.11 -27.42 -1.99
CA GLU A 50 -20.65 -28.74 -2.46
C GLU A 50 -19.42 -28.52 -3.35
N SER A 51 -18.26 -28.99 -2.88
CA SER A 51 -17.01 -28.95 -3.64
C SER A 51 -17.07 -29.96 -4.78
N SER A 52 -17.18 -29.51 -6.03
CA SER A 52 -17.09 -30.37 -7.21
C SER A 52 -15.63 -30.72 -7.58
N THR A 53 -14.83 -31.13 -6.60
CA THR A 53 -13.49 -31.68 -6.84
C THR A 53 -13.33 -32.96 -6.05
N ALA A 54 -13.08 -34.06 -6.75
CA ALA A 54 -12.72 -35.33 -6.12
C ALA A 54 -11.54 -35.12 -5.16
N PRO A 55 -11.60 -35.65 -3.92
CA PRO A 55 -10.52 -35.49 -2.95
C PRO A 55 -9.29 -36.24 -3.45
N GLY A 56 -8.22 -35.51 -3.78
CA GLY A 56 -6.93 -36.11 -4.15
C GLY A 56 -6.04 -35.30 -5.10
N GLN A 57 -6.56 -34.28 -5.80
CA GLN A 57 -5.75 -33.59 -6.84
C GLN A 57 -4.80 -32.50 -6.33
N THR A 58 -4.90 -32.06 -5.07
CA THR A 58 -4.01 -31.02 -4.51
C THR A 58 -2.98 -31.54 -3.51
N GLU A 59 -2.99 -32.82 -3.17
CA GLU A 59 -2.09 -33.36 -2.14
C GLU A 59 -0.62 -33.44 -2.59
N ASN A 60 -0.37 -33.66 -3.90
CA ASN A 60 0.97 -33.82 -4.45
C ASN A 60 1.56 -32.58 -5.13
N MET A 61 0.91 -31.42 -5.02
CA MET A 61 1.41 -30.17 -5.61
C MET A 61 2.40 -29.48 -4.68
N THR A 62 3.50 -29.00 -5.24
CA THR A 62 4.43 -28.09 -4.53
C THR A 62 3.71 -26.79 -4.18
N ASP A 63 4.20 -26.08 -3.16
CA ASP A 63 3.61 -24.80 -2.73
C ASP A 63 3.56 -23.76 -3.88
N THR A 64 4.56 -23.80 -4.77
CA THR A 64 4.62 -22.96 -5.97
C THR A 64 3.47 -23.28 -6.94
N GLU A 65 3.20 -24.55 -7.17
CA GLU A 65 2.12 -25.01 -8.06
C GLU A 65 0.74 -24.73 -7.46
N LYS A 66 0.59 -24.89 -6.13
CA LYS A 66 -0.65 -24.52 -5.41
C LYS A 66 -0.93 -23.03 -5.56
N ARG A 67 0.08 -22.17 -5.37
CA ARG A 67 -0.05 -20.71 -5.56
C ARG A 67 -0.39 -20.33 -6.99
N ALA A 68 0.22 -21.00 -7.98
CA ALA A 68 -0.09 -20.77 -9.39
C ALA A 68 -1.54 -21.15 -9.73
N CYS A 69 -2.04 -22.26 -9.18
CA CYS A 69 -3.41 -22.73 -9.38
C CYS A 69 -4.43 -21.80 -8.71
N TYR A 70 -4.19 -21.37 -7.47
CA TYR A 70 -5.02 -20.37 -6.79
C TYR A 70 -5.05 -19.03 -7.54
N SER A 71 -3.90 -18.58 -8.04
CA SER A 71 -3.77 -17.35 -8.83
C SER A 71 -4.53 -17.44 -10.17
N ALA A 72 -4.46 -18.58 -10.84
CA ALA A 72 -5.21 -18.83 -12.08
C ALA A 72 -6.73 -18.79 -11.85
N ARG A 73 -7.22 -19.40 -10.76
CA ARG A 73 -8.64 -19.44 -10.42
C ARG A 73 -9.21 -18.06 -10.04
N GLN A 74 -8.40 -17.20 -9.42
CA GLN A 74 -8.82 -15.82 -9.11
C GLN A 74 -8.84 -14.91 -10.34
N LYS A 75 -7.93 -15.14 -11.31
CA LYS A 75 -7.97 -14.45 -12.60
C LYS A 75 -9.22 -14.77 -13.42
N GLU A 76 -9.68 -16.03 -13.39
CA GLU A 76 -10.93 -16.44 -14.06
C GLU A 76 -12.18 -15.79 -13.46
N ASN A 77 -12.19 -15.49 -12.15
CA ASN A 77 -13.31 -14.85 -11.46
C ASN A 77 -13.33 -13.32 -11.54
N GLY A 78 -12.39 -12.69 -12.27
CA GLY A 78 -12.30 -11.23 -12.35
C GLY A 78 -11.85 -10.55 -11.05
N GLU A 79 -11.29 -11.29 -10.10
CA GLU A 79 -10.67 -10.71 -8.90
C GLU A 79 -9.26 -10.20 -9.24
N ILE A 80 -9.04 -8.89 -9.12
CA ILE A 80 -7.72 -8.28 -9.29
C ILE A 80 -6.77 -8.87 -8.23
N THR A 81 -5.75 -9.59 -8.70
CA THR A 81 -4.89 -10.44 -7.89
C THR A 81 -3.82 -9.65 -7.11
N TRP A 82 -3.55 -10.04 -5.86
CA TRP A 82 -2.43 -9.60 -5.00
C TRP A 82 -1.04 -10.00 -5.49
N VAL A 83 -0.97 -10.65 -6.64
CA VAL A 83 0.24 -11.25 -7.20
C VAL A 83 1.35 -10.21 -7.42
N ASP A 84 0.98 -8.94 -7.60
CA ASP A 84 1.96 -7.86 -7.75
C ASP A 84 2.56 -7.35 -6.43
N ASP A 85 1.91 -7.62 -5.29
CA ASP A 85 2.41 -7.23 -3.97
C ASP A 85 3.17 -8.37 -3.27
N ALA A 86 3.16 -9.58 -3.85
CA ALA A 86 3.92 -10.71 -3.36
C ALA A 86 5.39 -10.60 -3.78
N PHE A 87 6.31 -10.98 -2.89
CA PHE A 87 7.74 -11.10 -3.21
C PHE A 87 7.96 -12.00 -4.43
N ASP A 88 8.77 -11.53 -5.37
CA ASP A 88 9.25 -12.34 -6.49
C ASP A 88 10.53 -13.06 -6.09
N GLU A 89 10.38 -14.26 -5.51
CA GLU A 89 11.50 -15.13 -5.11
C GLU A 89 12.35 -15.60 -6.31
N SER A 90 11.87 -15.45 -7.55
CA SER A 90 12.62 -15.82 -8.76
C SER A 90 13.57 -14.73 -9.24
N TYR A 91 13.39 -13.49 -8.80
CA TYR A 91 14.23 -12.39 -9.21
C TYR A 91 15.62 -12.49 -8.58
N LYS A 92 16.64 -12.37 -9.43
CA LYS A 92 18.03 -12.23 -9.03
C LYS A 92 18.59 -10.95 -9.64
N GLU A 93 19.38 -10.23 -8.85
CA GLU A 93 20.14 -9.08 -9.35
C GLU A 93 21.07 -9.53 -10.48
N LYS A 94 21.28 -8.64 -11.46
CA LYS A 94 22.20 -8.91 -12.56
C LYS A 94 23.63 -8.99 -12.00
N GLU A 95 24.39 -9.98 -12.43
CA GLU A 95 25.80 -10.09 -12.07
C GLU A 95 26.60 -8.89 -12.60
N GLY A 96 27.52 -8.39 -11.79
CA GLY A 96 28.40 -7.28 -12.15
C GLY A 96 28.40 -6.14 -11.14
N VAL A 97 29.18 -5.10 -11.44
CA VAL A 97 29.27 -3.91 -10.58
C VAL A 97 28.05 -3.02 -10.83
N ALA A 98 27.35 -2.67 -9.75
CA ALA A 98 26.24 -1.73 -9.82
C ALA A 98 26.70 -0.37 -10.42
N PRO A 99 25.87 0.28 -11.24
CA PRO A 99 26.21 1.59 -11.79
C PRO A 99 26.41 2.62 -10.66
N PRO A 100 27.35 3.56 -10.83
CA PRO A 100 27.60 4.59 -9.83
C PRO A 100 26.36 5.47 -9.61
N LEU A 101 26.18 5.92 -8.37
CA LEU A 101 25.09 6.83 -8.02
C LEU A 101 25.26 8.16 -8.75
N LYS A 102 24.19 8.63 -9.40
CA LYS A 102 24.14 9.94 -10.06
C LYS A 102 23.33 10.91 -9.22
N ILE A 103 24.01 11.85 -8.54
CA ILE A 103 23.38 12.85 -7.66
C ILE A 103 22.51 13.82 -8.47
N VAL A 104 21.34 14.14 -7.94
CA VAL A 104 20.41 15.14 -8.46
C VAL A 104 20.49 16.39 -7.56
N TRP A 105 21.43 17.28 -7.87
CA TRP A 105 21.75 18.45 -7.03
C TRP A 105 20.57 19.38 -6.73
N ARG A 106 19.60 19.47 -7.64
CA ARG A 106 18.35 20.19 -7.38
C ARG A 106 17.60 19.61 -6.18
N ASN A 107 17.49 18.28 -6.10
CA ASN A 107 16.80 17.61 -4.99
C ASN A 107 17.57 17.79 -3.69
N VAL A 108 18.90 17.69 -3.75
CA VAL A 108 19.78 17.97 -2.60
C VAL A 108 19.51 19.38 -2.05
N ALA A 109 19.58 20.41 -2.90
CA ALA A 109 19.37 21.79 -2.49
C ALA A 109 17.97 22.01 -1.89
N LEU A 110 16.92 21.53 -2.55
CA LEU A 110 15.55 21.67 -2.05
C LEU A 110 15.33 20.94 -0.72
N MET A 111 15.91 19.74 -0.58
CA MET A 111 15.79 18.95 0.65
C MET A 111 16.55 19.60 1.80
N THR A 112 17.75 20.11 1.55
CA THR A 112 18.54 20.85 2.53
C THR A 112 17.81 22.12 2.97
N LEU A 113 17.29 22.93 2.04
CA LEU A 113 16.55 24.16 2.38
C LEU A 113 15.29 23.88 3.19
N LEU A 114 14.53 22.82 2.83
CA LEU A 114 13.36 22.40 3.59
C LEU A 114 13.73 22.08 5.05
N HIS A 115 14.78 21.29 5.27
CA HIS A 115 15.16 20.86 6.61
C HIS A 115 15.78 22.00 7.43
N ILE A 116 16.53 22.91 6.81
CA ILE A 116 16.99 24.14 7.47
C ILE A 116 15.78 24.98 7.91
N GLY A 117 14.80 25.16 7.04
CA GLY A 117 13.56 25.88 7.37
C GLY A 117 12.77 25.20 8.49
N ALA A 118 12.67 23.87 8.47
CA ALA A 118 12.01 23.11 9.53
C ALA A 118 12.72 23.25 10.88
N VAL A 119 14.06 23.15 10.91
CA VAL A 119 14.86 23.36 12.13
C VAL A 119 14.68 24.78 12.67
N TYR A 120 14.65 25.78 11.80
CA TYR A 120 14.33 27.15 12.21
C TYR A 120 12.88 27.24 12.74
N GLY A 121 11.93 26.56 12.12
CA GLY A 121 10.55 26.44 12.60
C GLY A 121 10.43 25.91 14.03
N LEU A 122 11.32 24.99 14.46
CA LEU A 122 11.38 24.53 15.86
C LEU A 122 11.64 25.68 16.83
N THR A 123 12.51 26.63 16.46
CA THR A 123 12.82 27.80 17.30
C THR A 123 11.65 28.80 17.41
N LEU A 124 10.67 28.71 16.51
CA LEU A 124 9.47 29.55 16.50
C LEU A 124 8.30 28.93 17.27
N ILE A 125 8.39 27.67 17.72
CA ILE A 125 7.31 27.03 18.49
C ILE A 125 6.90 27.84 19.73
N PRO A 126 7.82 28.40 20.53
CA PRO A 126 7.45 29.18 21.71
C PRO A 126 6.70 30.49 21.39
N SER A 127 6.81 31.02 20.17
CA SER A 127 6.10 32.22 19.73
C SER A 127 4.79 31.94 19.00
N ALA A 128 4.48 30.67 18.74
CA ALA A 128 3.28 30.27 18.03
C ALA A 128 2.05 30.25 18.94
N LYS A 129 0.90 30.66 18.39
CA LYS A 129 -0.39 30.49 19.06
C LYS A 129 -0.71 29.00 19.20
N ALA A 130 -1.38 28.62 20.29
CA ALA A 130 -1.81 27.23 20.51
C ALA A 130 -2.69 26.69 19.36
N SER A 131 -3.55 27.54 18.77
CA SER A 131 -4.35 27.22 17.59
C SER A 131 -3.50 26.90 16.36
N THR A 132 -2.36 27.55 16.17
CA THR A 132 -1.42 27.29 15.08
C THR A 132 -0.75 25.93 15.24
N LEU A 133 -0.33 25.57 16.46
CA LEU A 133 0.24 24.26 16.75
C LEU A 133 -0.78 23.14 16.57
N PHE A 134 -2.01 23.36 17.04
CA PHE A 134 -3.13 22.43 16.81
C PHE A 134 -3.44 22.27 15.31
N TRP A 135 -3.47 23.37 14.55
CA TRP A 135 -3.66 23.34 13.11
C TRP A 135 -2.55 22.59 12.37
N ALA A 136 -1.29 22.80 12.77
CA ALA A 136 -0.16 22.04 12.23
C ALA A 136 -0.33 20.54 12.48
N TRP A 137 -0.75 20.15 13.68
CA TRP A 137 -1.07 18.75 14.02
C TRP A 137 -2.24 18.19 13.19
N VAL A 138 -3.32 18.95 12.99
CA VAL A 138 -4.43 18.55 12.11
C VAL A 138 -3.94 18.34 10.67
N CYS A 139 -3.14 19.25 10.12
CA CYS A 139 -2.56 19.10 8.79
C CYS A 139 -1.61 17.90 8.70
N PHE A 140 -0.88 17.59 9.77
CA PHE A 140 -0.06 16.37 9.86
C PHE A 140 -0.93 15.12 9.74
N ILE A 141 -2.03 15.03 10.52
CA ILE A 141 -2.93 13.87 10.49
C ILE A 141 -3.61 13.73 9.13
N ILE A 142 -4.09 14.83 8.52
CA ILE A 142 -4.66 14.82 7.17
C ILE A 142 -3.62 14.28 6.17
N SER A 143 -2.39 14.81 6.20
CA SER A 143 -1.31 14.37 5.32
C SER A 143 -1.02 12.87 5.51
N ALA A 144 -0.92 12.42 6.76
CA ALA A 144 -0.68 11.02 7.10
C ALA A 144 -1.78 10.12 6.52
N MET A 145 -3.06 10.43 6.72
CA MET A 145 -4.17 9.65 6.14
C MET A 145 -4.13 9.61 4.60
N GLY A 146 -3.70 10.69 3.95
CA GLY A 146 -3.50 10.73 2.50
C GLY A 146 -2.45 9.73 2.00
N VAL A 147 -1.42 9.47 2.80
CA VAL A 147 -0.41 8.45 2.52
C VAL A 147 -0.90 7.07 2.94
N THR A 148 -1.27 6.89 4.20
CA THR A 148 -1.54 5.58 4.81
C THR A 148 -2.88 4.99 4.35
N ALA A 149 -4.01 5.66 4.61
CA ALA A 149 -5.32 5.20 4.18
C ALA A 149 -5.49 5.30 2.66
N GLY A 150 -4.89 6.32 2.04
CA GLY A 150 -4.93 6.58 0.61
C GLY A 150 -3.87 5.82 -0.19
N ALA A 151 -2.75 6.49 -0.46
CA ALA A 151 -1.72 6.01 -1.40
C ALA A 151 -1.32 4.56 -1.14
N HIS A 152 -1.13 4.19 0.12
CA HIS A 152 -0.68 2.89 0.56
C HIS A 152 -1.77 1.82 0.54
N ARG A 153 -2.73 1.88 1.47
CA ARG A 153 -3.69 0.79 1.67
C ARG A 153 -4.73 0.71 0.54
N LEU A 154 -5.24 1.86 0.10
CA LEU A 154 -6.27 1.92 -0.96
C LEU A 154 -5.69 1.71 -2.36
N TRP A 155 -4.73 2.54 -2.76
CA TRP A 155 -4.29 2.57 -4.16
C TRP A 155 -3.13 1.63 -4.47
N SER A 156 -2.13 1.47 -3.60
CA SER A 156 -1.07 0.49 -3.83
C SER A 156 -1.59 -0.93 -3.67
N HIS A 157 -2.18 -1.22 -2.51
CA HIS A 157 -2.56 -2.58 -2.15
C HIS A 157 -3.99 -2.94 -2.56
N ARG A 158 -4.95 -2.01 -2.61
CA ARG A 158 -6.37 -2.35 -2.86
C ARG A 158 -6.94 -3.23 -1.74
N SER A 159 -6.52 -2.95 -0.50
CA SER A 159 -6.94 -3.67 0.71
C SER A 159 -8.35 -3.36 1.18
N TYR A 160 -8.97 -2.32 0.61
CA TYR A 160 -10.38 -2.00 0.73
C TYR A 160 -10.86 -1.22 -0.49
N LYS A 161 -12.17 -1.01 -0.63
CA LYS A 161 -12.78 -0.17 -1.66
C LYS A 161 -13.35 1.11 -1.04
N ALA A 162 -13.15 2.24 -1.72
CA ALA A 162 -13.64 3.55 -1.27
C ALA A 162 -14.64 4.15 -2.27
N LYS A 163 -15.74 4.72 -1.76
CA LYS A 163 -16.67 5.52 -2.56
C LYS A 163 -16.01 6.82 -3.01
N LEU A 164 -16.59 7.45 -4.03
CA LEU A 164 -16.04 8.67 -4.65
C LEU A 164 -15.73 9.79 -3.63
N PRO A 165 -16.58 10.13 -2.64
CA PRO A 165 -16.28 11.19 -1.67
C PRO A 165 -14.99 10.91 -0.87
N LEU A 166 -14.81 9.67 -0.42
CA LEU A 166 -13.62 9.28 0.32
C LEU A 166 -12.36 9.29 -0.56
N ARG A 167 -12.47 8.84 -1.83
CA ARG A 167 -11.36 8.92 -2.78
C ARG A 167 -10.92 10.36 -3.04
N ILE A 168 -11.86 11.29 -3.21
CA ILE A 168 -11.56 12.71 -3.40
C ILE A 168 -10.87 13.29 -2.15
N TYR A 169 -11.40 13.00 -0.96
CA TYR A 169 -10.78 13.42 0.30
C TYR A 169 -9.35 12.89 0.44
N LEU A 170 -9.12 11.59 0.20
CA LEU A 170 -7.80 10.98 0.31
C LEU A 170 -6.82 11.52 -0.75
N ALA A 171 -7.28 11.90 -1.94
CA ALA A 171 -6.45 12.52 -2.95
C ALA A 171 -6.05 13.97 -2.61
N PHE A 172 -6.97 14.73 -1.99
CA PHE A 172 -6.67 16.02 -1.41
C PHE A 172 -5.64 15.88 -0.26
N ALA A 173 -5.89 14.96 0.66
CA ALA A 173 -5.00 14.65 1.78
C ALA A 173 -3.60 14.22 1.30
N ASN A 174 -3.51 13.37 0.27
CA ASN A 174 -2.24 12.97 -0.33
C ASN A 174 -1.49 14.16 -0.96
N SER A 175 -2.21 15.10 -1.57
CA SER A 175 -1.61 16.33 -2.09
C SER A 175 -1.04 17.21 -0.98
N MET A 176 -1.62 17.19 0.23
CA MET A 176 -1.05 17.85 1.43
C MET A 176 0.25 17.17 1.89
N ALA A 177 0.35 15.86 1.72
CA ALA A 177 1.54 15.10 2.11
C ALA A 177 2.74 15.35 1.18
N PHE A 178 2.50 15.70 -0.09
CA PHE A 178 3.52 16.01 -1.10
C PHE A 178 4.65 14.96 -1.18
N GLN A 179 4.26 13.72 -1.50
CA GLN A 179 5.17 12.58 -1.68
C GLN A 179 5.08 11.98 -3.10
N ASN A 180 5.11 12.80 -4.14
CA ASN A 180 4.69 12.46 -5.51
C ASN A 180 3.19 12.17 -5.65
N ASP A 181 2.71 12.13 -6.90
CA ASP A 181 1.32 11.83 -7.20
C ASP A 181 0.99 10.36 -6.90
N ILE A 182 -0.30 10.07 -6.69
CA ILE A 182 -0.76 8.74 -6.24
C ILE A 182 -0.28 7.63 -7.18
N TYR A 183 -0.28 7.88 -8.49
CA TYR A 183 0.14 6.90 -9.48
C TYR A 183 1.63 6.57 -9.35
N GLU A 184 2.48 7.59 -9.22
CA GLU A 184 3.93 7.37 -9.06
C GLU A 184 4.25 6.70 -7.72
N TRP A 185 3.64 7.17 -6.63
CA TRP A 185 3.82 6.58 -5.29
C TRP A 185 3.41 5.10 -5.29
N ALA A 186 2.21 4.79 -5.80
CA ALA A 186 1.70 3.43 -5.81
C ALA A 186 2.50 2.49 -6.71
N ARG A 187 2.95 2.96 -7.87
CA ARG A 187 3.83 2.17 -8.74
C ARG A 187 5.14 1.84 -8.01
N ASP A 188 5.82 2.84 -7.44
CA ASP A 188 7.09 2.63 -6.76
C ASP A 188 6.92 1.73 -5.53
N HIS A 189 5.80 1.86 -4.79
CA HIS A 189 5.49 1.01 -3.64
C HIS A 189 5.23 -0.45 -4.02
N ARG A 190 4.52 -0.71 -5.12
CA ARG A 190 4.35 -2.09 -5.65
C ARG A 190 5.68 -2.70 -6.07
N VAL A 191 6.59 -1.90 -6.67
CA VAL A 191 7.96 -2.37 -6.98
C VAL A 191 8.70 -2.71 -5.70
N HIS A 192 8.61 -1.86 -4.69
CA HIS A 192 9.21 -2.08 -3.39
C HIS A 192 8.77 -3.41 -2.75
N HIS A 193 7.47 -3.70 -2.71
CA HIS A 193 7.00 -4.99 -2.18
C HIS A 193 7.50 -6.20 -2.98
N LYS A 194 7.42 -6.13 -4.31
CA LYS A 194 7.73 -7.26 -5.17
C LYS A 194 9.22 -7.61 -5.20
N TYR A 195 10.08 -6.59 -5.11
CA TYR A 195 11.53 -6.75 -5.24
C TYR A 195 12.31 -6.14 -4.06
N SER A 196 11.71 -6.12 -2.88
CA SER A 196 12.27 -5.58 -1.65
C SER A 196 13.70 -6.07 -1.42
N GLU A 197 14.56 -5.21 -0.85
CA GLU A 197 15.97 -5.50 -0.58
C GLU A 197 16.86 -5.73 -1.82
N THR A 198 16.38 -5.44 -3.03
CA THR A 198 17.18 -5.60 -4.26
C THR A 198 17.44 -4.27 -4.99
N HIS A 199 18.21 -4.29 -6.06
CA HIS A 199 18.45 -3.14 -6.94
C HIS A 199 17.19 -2.66 -7.68
N ALA A 200 16.12 -3.45 -7.69
CA ALA A 200 14.82 -3.03 -8.19
C ALA A 200 13.97 -2.33 -7.12
N ASP A 201 14.32 -2.42 -5.83
CA ASP A 201 13.66 -1.67 -4.75
C ASP A 201 14.08 -0.18 -4.79
N PRO A 202 13.14 0.77 -4.95
CA PRO A 202 13.44 2.20 -4.99
C PRO A 202 14.22 2.70 -3.77
N HIS A 203 13.96 2.15 -2.58
CA HIS A 203 14.53 2.57 -1.30
C HIS A 203 15.20 1.41 -0.58
N ASN A 204 15.90 0.56 -1.35
CA ASN A 204 16.63 -0.62 -0.89
C ASN A 204 17.42 -0.39 0.42
N ALA A 205 16.90 -0.98 1.51
CA ALA A 205 17.47 -0.86 2.85
C ALA A 205 18.86 -1.48 3.00
N THR A 206 19.27 -2.40 2.12
CA THR A 206 20.62 -3.01 2.13
C THR A 206 21.72 -2.00 1.77
N ARG A 207 21.36 -0.87 1.15
CA ARG A 207 22.26 0.27 0.88
C ARG A 207 22.46 1.18 2.09
N GLY A 208 21.90 0.82 3.24
CA GLY A 208 22.06 1.49 4.53
C GLY A 208 21.00 2.56 4.80
N PHE A 209 20.94 2.95 6.08
CA PHE A 209 19.89 3.84 6.62
C PHE A 209 19.73 5.14 5.82
N PHE A 210 20.83 5.83 5.51
CA PHE A 210 20.75 7.11 4.81
C PHE A 210 20.11 6.95 3.42
N PHE A 211 20.46 5.90 2.68
CA PHE A 211 19.92 5.65 1.35
C PHE A 211 18.41 5.39 1.42
N SER A 212 17.96 4.47 2.27
CA SER A 212 16.54 4.12 2.39
C SER A 212 15.69 5.21 3.04
N HIS A 213 16.29 6.06 3.88
CA HIS A 213 15.58 7.17 4.50
C HIS A 213 15.36 8.34 3.53
N VAL A 214 16.42 8.90 2.94
CA VAL A 214 16.31 10.09 2.08
C VAL A 214 17.22 10.05 0.85
N GLY A 215 18.34 9.32 0.91
CA GLY A 215 19.36 9.31 -0.14
C GLY A 215 18.83 8.86 -1.51
N TRP A 216 17.86 7.93 -1.54
CA TRP A 216 17.22 7.48 -2.78
C TRP A 216 16.49 8.60 -3.53
N LEU A 217 16.00 9.63 -2.83
CA LEU A 217 15.38 10.83 -3.42
C LEU A 217 16.42 11.81 -3.99
N LEU A 218 17.68 11.69 -3.58
CA LEU A 218 18.76 12.61 -3.94
C LEU A 218 19.57 12.13 -5.15
N VAL A 219 19.29 10.93 -5.66
CA VAL A 219 20.00 10.30 -6.77
C VAL A 219 19.01 9.84 -7.85
N ARG A 220 19.53 9.51 -9.03
CA ARG A 220 18.73 8.82 -10.05
C ARG A 220 18.43 7.40 -9.59
N LYS A 221 17.19 6.94 -9.82
CA LYS A 221 16.76 5.55 -9.60
C LYS A 221 17.68 4.58 -10.35
N HIS A 222 17.92 3.43 -9.75
CA HIS A 222 18.64 2.35 -10.41
C HIS A 222 17.88 1.86 -11.66
N PRO A 223 18.55 1.46 -12.76
CA PRO A 223 17.86 1.00 -13.97
C PRO A 223 16.85 -0.13 -13.74
N ASP A 224 17.14 -1.04 -12.81
CA ASP A 224 16.23 -2.15 -12.49
C ASP A 224 14.90 -1.67 -11.88
N VAL A 225 14.90 -0.58 -11.10
CA VAL A 225 13.66 0.03 -10.58
C VAL A 225 12.74 0.44 -11.75
N ILE A 226 13.33 1.05 -12.79
CA ILE A 226 12.60 1.51 -13.97
C ILE A 226 12.13 0.32 -14.80
N GLU A 227 13.02 -0.65 -15.06
CA GLU A 227 12.71 -1.84 -15.85
C GLU A 227 11.60 -2.66 -15.19
N LYS A 228 11.72 -2.97 -13.89
CA LYS A 228 10.76 -3.78 -13.16
C LYS A 228 9.46 -3.04 -12.90
N GLY A 229 9.51 -1.74 -12.61
CA GLY A 229 8.32 -0.91 -12.47
C GLY A 229 7.50 -0.79 -13.75
N SER A 230 8.13 -0.87 -14.92
CA SER A 230 7.41 -0.88 -16.21
C SER A 230 6.62 -2.17 -16.48
N LYS A 231 6.96 -3.26 -15.78
CA LYS A 231 6.35 -4.59 -15.92
C LYS A 231 5.19 -4.84 -14.97
N LEU A 232 4.93 -3.93 -14.03
CA LEU A 232 3.82 -4.06 -13.09
C LEU A 232 2.50 -3.65 -13.73
N ASP A 233 1.42 -4.32 -13.34
CA ASP A 233 0.08 -3.89 -13.72
C ASP A 233 -0.33 -2.67 -12.88
N VAL A 234 -0.61 -1.58 -13.58
CA VAL A 234 -1.08 -0.29 -13.06
C VAL A 234 -2.34 0.19 -13.79
N SER A 235 -3.01 -0.72 -14.50
CA SER A 235 -4.24 -0.43 -15.25
C SER A 235 -5.36 0.09 -14.35
N ASP A 236 -5.44 -0.42 -13.12
CA ASP A 236 -6.38 0.03 -12.09
C ASP A 236 -6.17 1.50 -11.71
N LEU A 237 -4.92 1.94 -11.55
CA LEU A 237 -4.59 3.33 -11.23
C LEU A 237 -4.91 4.27 -12.40
N LYS A 238 -4.71 3.79 -13.64
CA LYS A 238 -5.06 4.55 -14.86
C LYS A 238 -6.57 4.66 -15.05
N ALA A 239 -7.32 3.65 -14.60
CA ALA A 239 -8.78 3.61 -14.69
C ALA A 239 -9.46 4.48 -13.62
N ASP A 240 -8.79 4.82 -12.51
CA ASP A 240 -9.37 5.70 -11.50
C ASP A 240 -9.25 7.18 -11.91
N PRO A 241 -10.37 7.86 -12.21
CA PRO A 241 -10.35 9.26 -12.65
C PRO A 241 -9.84 10.21 -11.55
N VAL A 242 -9.98 9.86 -10.26
CA VAL A 242 -9.48 10.69 -9.15
C VAL A 242 -7.95 10.69 -9.13
N VAL A 243 -7.34 9.51 -9.31
CA VAL A 243 -5.88 9.35 -9.40
C VAL A 243 -5.32 10.13 -10.58
N MET A 244 -5.93 9.96 -11.76
CA MET A 244 -5.47 10.62 -12.97
C MET A 244 -5.71 12.14 -12.96
N PHE A 245 -6.79 12.60 -12.32
CA PHE A 245 -7.02 14.02 -12.07
C PHE A 245 -5.94 14.61 -11.16
N GLN A 246 -5.67 13.95 -10.02
CA GLN A 246 -4.63 14.39 -9.09
C GLN A 246 -3.26 14.45 -9.77
N ARG A 247 -2.89 13.44 -10.56
CA ARG A 247 -1.66 13.43 -11.35
C ARG A 247 -1.58 14.59 -12.35
N ARG A 248 -2.67 14.89 -13.06
CA ARG A 248 -2.71 16.00 -14.04
C ARG A 248 -2.46 17.37 -13.40
N TYR A 249 -3.01 17.60 -12.21
CA TYR A 249 -2.95 18.89 -11.51
C TYR A 249 -1.98 18.90 -10.32
N TYR A 250 -1.12 17.88 -10.20
CA TYR A 250 -0.32 17.61 -9.01
C TYR A 250 0.54 18.81 -8.58
N LYS A 251 1.25 19.44 -9.53
CA LYS A 251 2.14 20.57 -9.22
C LYS A 251 1.39 21.75 -8.60
N SER A 252 0.23 22.10 -9.16
CA SER A 252 -0.61 23.16 -8.60
C SER A 252 -1.26 22.73 -7.28
N SER A 253 -1.69 21.47 -7.17
CA SER A 253 -2.35 20.99 -5.95
C SER A 253 -1.41 20.97 -4.76
N VAL A 254 -0.14 20.55 -4.91
CA VAL A 254 0.81 20.54 -3.79
C VAL A 254 1.18 21.96 -3.34
N VAL A 255 1.35 22.91 -4.25
CA VAL A 255 1.63 24.31 -3.88
C VAL A 255 0.49 24.87 -3.04
N VAL A 256 -0.76 24.66 -3.48
CA VAL A 256 -1.94 25.16 -2.78
C VAL A 256 -2.18 24.42 -1.47
N ILE A 257 -2.16 23.09 -1.48
CA ILE A 257 -2.65 22.26 -0.39
C ILE A 257 -1.56 21.96 0.66
N CYS A 258 -0.30 21.78 0.25
CA CYS A 258 0.80 21.50 1.19
C CYS A 258 1.38 22.78 1.82
N PHE A 259 1.35 23.92 1.11
CA PHE A 259 2.00 25.14 1.57
C PHE A 259 1.04 26.32 1.79
N ILE A 260 0.22 26.69 0.79
CA ILE A 260 -0.63 27.89 0.89
C ILE A 260 -1.71 27.71 1.95
N ILE A 261 -2.50 26.64 1.90
CA ILE A 261 -3.59 26.39 2.87
C ILE A 261 -3.04 26.31 4.30
N PRO A 262 -2.01 25.49 4.61
CA PRO A 262 -1.48 25.40 5.96
C PRO A 262 -0.92 26.73 6.49
N THR A 263 -0.42 27.61 5.62
CA THR A 263 0.13 28.93 5.98
C THR A 263 -0.95 30.00 6.14
N LEU A 264 -1.92 30.08 5.23
CA LEU A 264 -2.90 31.18 5.21
C LEU A 264 -4.02 30.99 6.23
N VAL A 265 -4.39 29.76 6.56
CA VAL A 265 -5.45 29.50 7.54
C VAL A 265 -5.11 30.12 8.91
N PRO A 266 -3.92 29.88 9.51
CA PRO A 266 -3.56 30.52 10.77
C PRO A 266 -3.51 32.04 10.74
N TRP A 267 -2.97 32.58 9.64
CA TRP A 267 -2.86 34.02 9.46
C TRP A 267 -4.24 34.69 9.39
N TYR A 268 -5.16 34.11 8.61
CA TYR A 268 -6.47 34.71 8.38
C TYR A 268 -7.43 34.53 9.56
N PHE A 269 -7.53 33.31 10.13
CA PHE A 269 -8.60 32.99 11.08
C PHE A 269 -8.30 33.34 12.53
N TRP A 270 -7.04 33.34 12.95
CA TRP A 270 -6.67 33.68 14.33
C TRP A 270 -5.48 34.64 14.43
N GLY A 271 -5.15 35.32 13.34
CA GLY A 271 -4.15 36.39 13.31
C GLY A 271 -2.76 35.91 13.74
N GLU A 272 -2.34 34.73 13.30
CA GLU A 272 -0.95 34.29 13.43
C GLU A 272 -0.05 35.10 12.51
N SER A 273 1.23 35.26 12.86
CA SER A 273 2.21 35.84 11.93
C SER A 273 2.37 34.95 10.70
N LEU A 274 2.39 35.54 9.49
CA LEU A 274 2.70 34.80 8.25
C LEU A 274 4.06 34.08 8.34
N TRP A 275 5.01 34.64 9.08
CA TRP A 275 6.32 34.03 9.28
C TRP A 275 6.21 32.72 10.08
N VAL A 276 5.52 32.77 11.22
CA VAL A 276 5.29 31.59 12.08
C VAL A 276 4.45 30.55 11.34
N ALA A 277 3.38 30.98 10.64
CA ALA A 277 2.51 30.10 9.89
C ALA A 277 3.23 29.43 8.69
N TYR A 278 4.16 30.13 8.04
CA TYR A 278 4.94 29.54 6.96
C TYR A 278 5.92 28.48 7.47
N PHE A 279 6.67 28.79 8.53
CA PHE A 279 7.71 27.90 9.04
C PHE A 279 7.17 26.71 9.85
N ILE A 280 6.05 26.85 10.57
CA ILE A 280 5.51 25.76 11.41
C ILE A 280 4.54 24.86 10.63
N PRO A 281 3.28 25.23 10.34
CA PRO A 281 2.37 24.36 9.60
C PRO A 281 2.75 24.18 8.12
N GLY A 282 3.50 25.11 7.53
CA GLY A 282 4.07 24.96 6.18
C GLY A 282 5.27 24.01 6.14
N LEU A 283 6.43 24.46 6.62
CA LEU A 283 7.71 23.74 6.45
C LEU A 283 7.99 22.66 7.51
N LEU A 284 7.93 22.97 8.80
CA LEU A 284 8.23 22.01 9.87
C LEU A 284 7.29 20.82 9.81
N ARG A 285 5.97 21.06 9.70
CA ARG A 285 5.00 19.98 9.54
C ARG A 285 5.26 19.15 8.28
N TYR A 286 5.71 19.76 7.16
CA TYR A 286 6.07 18.99 5.96
C TYR A 286 7.25 18.06 6.21
N ALA A 287 8.32 18.60 6.77
CA ALA A 287 9.51 17.82 7.10
C ALA A 287 9.18 16.69 8.10
N MET A 288 8.32 16.93 9.08
CA MET A 288 7.87 15.90 10.03
C MET A 288 7.10 14.77 9.33
N VAL A 289 6.16 15.10 8.43
CA VAL A 289 5.43 14.08 7.64
C VAL A 289 6.39 13.24 6.81
N LEU A 290 7.34 13.88 6.12
CA LEU A 290 8.33 13.18 5.31
C LEU A 290 9.18 12.22 6.15
N ASN A 291 9.79 12.71 7.23
CA ASN A 291 10.67 11.88 8.06
C ASN A 291 9.90 10.75 8.75
N ALA A 292 8.64 10.98 9.16
CA ALA A 292 7.78 9.93 9.69
C ALA A 292 7.52 8.81 8.66
N THR A 293 7.21 9.17 7.41
CA THR A 293 7.08 8.17 6.33
C THR A 293 8.42 7.47 6.04
N TRP A 294 9.51 8.21 5.97
CA TRP A 294 10.83 7.65 5.62
C TRP A 294 11.40 6.73 6.70
N LEU A 295 10.97 6.88 7.96
CA LEU A 295 11.28 5.91 9.02
C LEU A 295 10.69 4.52 8.72
N VAL A 296 9.59 4.43 7.97
CA VAL A 296 9.04 3.14 7.53
C VAL A 296 10.03 2.45 6.59
N ASN A 297 10.54 3.17 5.59
CA ASN A 297 11.51 2.62 4.63
C ASN A 297 12.88 2.29 5.26
N SER A 298 13.29 3.05 6.28
CA SER A 298 14.60 2.87 6.91
C SER A 298 14.53 2.09 8.21
N ALA A 299 14.03 2.70 9.28
CA ALA A 299 14.02 2.09 10.60
C ALA A 299 13.19 0.80 10.64
N ALA A 300 12.03 0.75 9.96
CA ALA A 300 11.20 -0.45 9.93
C ALA A 300 11.73 -1.57 9.00
N HIS A 301 12.84 -1.37 8.28
CA HIS A 301 13.58 -2.45 7.61
C HIS A 301 14.84 -2.89 8.36
N MET A 302 15.25 -2.16 9.41
CA MET A 302 16.54 -2.37 10.07
C MET A 302 16.40 -2.76 11.54
N TRP A 303 15.47 -2.15 12.27
CA TRP A 303 15.36 -2.29 13.73
C TRP A 303 13.97 -2.68 14.17
N GLY A 304 13.89 -3.76 14.94
CA GLY A 304 12.66 -4.30 15.51
C GLY A 304 12.55 -5.82 15.38
N MET A 305 11.36 -6.34 15.66
CA MET A 305 11.09 -7.78 15.71
C MET A 305 10.55 -8.34 14.38
N ARG A 306 10.61 -9.65 14.18
CA ARG A 306 10.06 -10.34 12.99
C ARG A 306 9.16 -11.52 13.38
N PRO A 307 8.04 -11.27 14.07
CA PRO A 307 7.18 -12.32 14.58
C PRO A 307 6.50 -13.16 13.49
N PHE A 308 6.34 -12.65 12.27
CA PHE A 308 5.61 -13.32 11.18
C PHE A 308 6.55 -13.97 10.16
N ASP A 309 7.61 -13.28 9.76
CA ASP A 309 8.62 -13.82 8.86
C ASP A 309 10.03 -13.29 9.13
N ARG A 310 10.91 -14.15 9.64
CA ARG A 310 12.31 -13.85 9.93
C ARG A 310 13.22 -13.81 8.69
N ASN A 311 12.73 -14.27 7.55
CA ASN A 311 13.52 -14.37 6.32
C ASN A 311 13.49 -13.08 5.49
N ILE A 312 12.61 -12.13 5.83
CA ILE A 312 12.56 -10.79 5.24
C ILE A 312 13.17 -9.76 6.20
N ASN A 313 13.55 -8.59 5.68
CA ASN A 313 14.10 -7.49 6.48
C ASN A 313 13.06 -6.66 7.26
N PRO A 314 11.85 -6.37 6.74
CA PRO A 314 10.80 -5.62 7.44
C PRO A 314 10.57 -6.08 8.88
N ARG A 315 10.40 -5.11 9.79
CA ARG A 315 10.37 -5.25 11.24
C ARG A 315 9.14 -4.60 11.84
N GLU A 316 8.68 -5.19 12.94
CA GLU A 316 7.75 -4.53 13.85
C GLU A 316 8.51 -3.49 14.69
N ASN A 317 8.14 -2.22 14.56
CA ASN A 317 8.78 -1.11 15.27
C ASN A 317 7.72 -0.14 15.85
N MET A 318 7.58 -0.16 17.18
CA MET A 318 6.56 0.62 17.89
C MET A 318 6.75 2.14 17.77
N PHE A 319 8.00 2.62 17.71
CA PHE A 319 8.28 4.03 17.51
C PHE A 319 7.84 4.48 16.10
N VAL A 320 8.08 3.65 15.09
CA VAL A 320 7.57 3.90 13.73
C VAL A 320 6.05 3.80 13.70
N ALA A 321 5.43 2.86 14.42
CA ALA A 321 3.98 2.74 14.46
C ALA A 321 3.32 3.99 15.04
N PHE A 322 3.90 4.56 16.10
CA PHE A 322 3.44 5.83 16.66
C PHE A 322 3.66 7.01 15.70
N SER A 323 4.86 7.18 15.16
CA SER A 323 5.22 8.34 14.32
C SER A 323 4.54 8.32 12.94
N ALA A 324 4.36 7.15 12.35
CA ALA A 324 3.73 6.92 11.04
C ALA A 324 2.27 6.44 11.15
N VAL A 325 1.60 6.69 12.27
CA VAL A 325 0.14 6.56 12.42
C VAL A 325 -0.38 5.14 12.10
N GLY A 326 0.42 4.12 12.43
CA GLY A 326 0.10 2.70 12.26
C GLY A 326 1.00 1.90 11.32
N GLU A 327 1.89 2.54 10.56
CA GLU A 327 2.68 1.84 9.52
C GLU A 327 3.96 1.16 10.02
N GLY A 328 4.21 1.14 11.33
CA GLY A 328 5.39 0.51 11.92
C GLY A 328 5.30 -1.01 12.11
N PHE A 329 4.13 -1.61 11.88
CA PHE A 329 3.93 -3.07 11.93
C PHE A 329 4.38 -3.72 10.59
N HIS A 330 5.64 -3.47 10.23
CA HIS A 330 6.10 -3.63 8.85
C HIS A 330 6.44 -5.08 8.49
N ASN A 331 6.80 -5.92 9.47
CA ASN A 331 6.99 -7.36 9.24
C ASN A 331 5.66 -8.03 8.88
N TYR A 332 4.60 -7.69 9.62
CA TYR A 332 3.24 -8.11 9.31
C TYR A 332 2.82 -7.63 7.93
N HIS A 333 3.00 -6.34 7.67
CA HIS A 333 2.58 -5.72 6.41
C HIS A 333 3.23 -6.38 5.18
N HIS A 334 4.55 -6.59 5.17
CA HIS A 334 5.20 -7.29 4.05
C HIS A 334 4.82 -8.77 3.97
N THR A 335 4.42 -9.38 5.08
CA THR A 335 3.95 -10.78 5.08
C THR A 335 2.51 -10.90 4.53
N PHE A 336 1.65 -9.93 4.83
CA PHE A 336 0.24 -9.87 4.44
C PHE A 336 -0.09 -8.50 3.83
N PRO A 337 0.44 -8.18 2.64
CA PRO A 337 0.32 -6.84 2.04
C PRO A 337 -1.14 -6.46 1.71
N TYR A 338 -2.01 -7.46 1.63
CA TYR A 338 -3.43 -7.29 1.34
C TYR A 338 -4.32 -6.92 2.54
N ASP A 339 -3.79 -6.97 3.76
CA ASP A 339 -4.54 -6.62 4.97
C ASP A 339 -4.77 -5.09 5.05
N TYR A 340 -6.02 -4.65 5.13
CA TYR A 340 -6.33 -3.22 5.26
C TYR A 340 -5.86 -2.61 6.57
N ALA A 341 -5.68 -3.43 7.61
CA ALA A 341 -5.18 -2.98 8.88
C ALA A 341 -3.68 -2.76 8.86
N THR A 342 -2.92 -3.43 7.98
CA THR A 342 -1.43 -3.48 7.99
C THR A 342 -0.81 -3.95 9.31
N SER A 343 -1.64 -4.50 10.21
CA SER A 343 -1.22 -5.05 11.50
C SER A 343 -2.17 -6.15 11.95
N GLU A 344 -1.67 -7.11 12.74
CA GLU A 344 -2.50 -8.17 13.33
C GLU A 344 -3.57 -7.55 14.25
N HIS A 345 -3.12 -6.71 15.20
CA HIS A 345 -3.98 -6.02 16.16
C HIS A 345 -4.17 -4.55 15.79
N GLY A 346 -5.42 -4.08 15.87
CA GLY A 346 -5.85 -2.76 15.38
C GLY A 346 -6.15 -1.74 16.47
N GLY A 347 -5.29 -1.65 17.49
CA GLY A 347 -5.50 -0.78 18.65
C GLY A 347 -5.14 0.70 18.42
N PHE A 348 -4.88 1.42 19.52
CA PHE A 348 -4.58 2.86 19.54
C PHE A 348 -3.44 3.31 18.61
N LEU A 349 -2.43 2.45 18.41
CA LEU A 349 -1.27 2.79 17.58
C LEU A 349 -1.55 2.74 16.08
N ASN A 350 -2.68 2.18 15.65
CA ASN A 350 -3.07 2.11 14.25
C ASN A 350 -4.27 3.00 13.96
N PHE A 351 -4.06 4.31 14.11
CA PHE A 351 -5.12 5.30 13.89
C PHE A 351 -5.62 5.29 12.44
N THR A 352 -4.79 4.92 11.47
CA THR A 352 -5.23 4.70 10.07
C THR A 352 -6.31 3.63 9.98
N LYS A 353 -6.15 2.50 10.69
CA LYS A 353 -7.18 1.46 10.72
C LYS A 353 -8.47 2.00 11.35
N VAL A 354 -8.38 2.71 12.47
CA VAL A 354 -9.57 3.30 13.14
C VAL A 354 -10.31 4.25 12.18
N PHE A 355 -9.58 5.07 11.42
CA PHE A 355 -10.17 5.92 10.38
C PHE A 355 -10.89 5.09 9.31
N ILE A 356 -10.25 4.03 8.79
CA ILE A 356 -10.88 3.17 7.77
C ILE A 356 -12.11 2.44 8.34
N ASP A 357 -12.06 1.95 9.59
CA ASP A 357 -13.21 1.34 10.27
C ASP A 357 -14.39 2.31 10.36
N LEU A 358 -14.14 3.57 10.74
CA LEU A 358 -15.15 4.61 10.77
C LEU A 358 -15.73 4.85 9.37
N MET A 359 -14.88 4.90 8.34
CA MET A 359 -15.33 5.03 6.94
C MET A 359 -16.15 3.81 6.48
N CYS A 360 -15.76 2.60 6.91
CA CYS A 360 -16.50 1.35 6.66
C CYS A 360 -17.87 1.41 7.38
N TYR A 361 -17.93 1.91 8.63
CA TYR A 361 -19.16 2.10 9.41
C TYR A 361 -20.15 3.09 8.79
N ILE A 362 -19.68 4.26 8.33
CA ILE A 362 -20.55 5.25 7.66
C ILE A 362 -20.81 4.92 6.18
N GLY A 363 -20.32 3.77 5.70
CA GLY A 363 -20.56 3.27 4.35
C GLY A 363 -19.82 4.02 3.25
N LEU A 364 -18.72 4.72 3.56
CA LEU A 364 -17.82 5.33 2.56
C LEU A 364 -16.67 4.40 2.13
N ALA A 365 -16.35 3.39 2.94
CA ALA A 365 -15.46 2.29 2.60
C ALA A 365 -16.22 0.95 2.68
N GLN A 366 -15.72 -0.07 1.98
CA GLN A 366 -16.26 -1.43 2.00
C GLN A 366 -15.17 -2.44 1.60
N ASP A 367 -15.49 -3.73 1.68
CA ASP A 367 -14.57 -4.83 1.36
C ASP A 367 -13.22 -4.68 2.11
N CYS A 368 -13.26 -4.30 3.38
CA CYS A 368 -12.11 -4.16 4.28
C CYS A 368 -11.47 -5.57 4.50
N LYS A 369 -10.36 -5.92 3.82
CA LYS A 369 -9.83 -7.31 3.73
C LYS A 369 -8.83 -7.66 4.83
N LYS A 370 -8.96 -8.85 5.43
CA LYS A 370 -8.08 -9.32 6.53
C LYS A 370 -7.77 -10.82 6.42
N PRO A 371 -6.52 -11.28 6.65
CA PRO A 371 -6.21 -12.70 6.76
C PRO A 371 -6.94 -13.34 7.95
N SER A 372 -7.27 -14.63 7.83
CA SER A 372 -7.83 -15.39 8.95
C SER A 372 -6.78 -15.59 10.05
N HIS A 373 -7.25 -15.70 11.28
CA HIS A 373 -6.37 -16.00 12.42
C HIS A 373 -5.50 -17.25 12.18
N ASP A 374 -6.08 -18.32 11.64
CA ASP A 374 -5.36 -19.55 11.33
C ASP A 374 -4.26 -19.33 10.29
N THR A 375 -4.49 -18.46 9.29
CA THR A 375 -3.48 -18.08 8.30
C THR A 375 -2.31 -17.36 8.97
N ILE A 376 -2.59 -16.43 9.88
CA ILE A 376 -1.57 -15.69 10.63
C ILE A 376 -0.77 -16.65 11.50
N MET A 377 -1.43 -17.49 12.31
CA MET A 377 -0.78 -18.45 13.21
C MET A 377 0.04 -19.50 12.46
N ALA A 378 -0.46 -20.00 11.32
CA ALA A 378 0.31 -20.91 10.47
C ALA A 378 1.59 -20.23 9.96
N ARG A 379 1.55 -18.95 9.59
CA ARG A 379 2.73 -18.19 9.16
C ARG A 379 3.72 -17.96 10.30
N VAL A 380 3.24 -17.53 11.47
CA VAL A 380 4.07 -17.36 12.69
C VAL A 380 4.80 -18.68 13.03
N LYS A 381 4.09 -19.81 13.02
CA LYS A 381 4.69 -21.13 13.30
C LYS A 381 5.73 -21.53 12.25
N ARG A 382 5.51 -21.20 10.98
CA ARG A 382 6.39 -21.60 9.87
C ARG A 382 7.65 -20.73 9.77
N THR A 383 7.52 -19.41 9.88
CA THR A 383 8.58 -18.45 9.56
C THR A 383 8.85 -17.41 10.64
N GLY A 384 8.09 -17.35 11.73
CA GLY A 384 8.32 -16.37 12.80
C GLY A 384 9.67 -16.55 13.50
N ASP A 385 10.18 -15.45 14.08
CA ASP A 385 11.42 -15.45 14.88
C ASP A 385 11.20 -15.87 16.35
N GLY A 386 9.96 -16.14 16.75
CA GLY A 386 9.57 -16.52 18.11
C GLY A 386 9.12 -15.37 19.00
N SER A 387 9.21 -14.11 18.55
CA SER A 387 8.83 -12.94 19.36
C SER A 387 7.33 -12.70 19.46
N HIS A 388 6.51 -13.40 18.68
CA HIS A 388 5.06 -13.24 18.66
C HIS A 388 4.42 -13.50 20.04
N LYS A 389 5.01 -14.40 20.84
CA LYS A 389 4.54 -14.72 22.21
C LYS A 389 4.73 -13.60 23.22
N SER A 390 5.59 -12.64 22.91
CA SER A 390 6.01 -11.53 23.79
C SER A 390 5.57 -10.16 23.28
N GLY A 391 4.81 -10.13 22.18
CA GLY A 391 4.38 -8.92 21.47
C GLY A 391 2.99 -8.43 21.84
#